data_AF-A0A923HTA7-F1
#
_entry.id   AF-A0A923HTA7-F1
#
_cell.length_a   1.000
_cell.length_b   1.000
_cell.length_c   1.000
_cell.angle_alpha   90.00
_cell.angle_beta   90.00
_cell.angle_gamma   90.00
#
_symmetry.space_group_name_H-M   'P 1'
#
loop_
_entity.id
_entity.type
_entity.pdbx_description
1 polymer ?
#
loop_
_entity_poly.entity_id
_entity_poly.type
_entity_poly.pdbx_seq_one_letter_code
_entity_poly.pdbx_strand_id
1 'polypeptide(L)'
;MNDDVNEFCRAKIRILKEYVSKSEELLSSLKDWESIAGILEKRDDLIKKLQNLEISFEEKNSQNLCSQEQKKKIDDLIKLISEIDQDVIKQIQEEQKKTMQGLKINHTNQKIANYGTNTIQNYGTFMDVKK
;
A
#
# COMPACT_ATOMS: atom_id res chain seq x y z
N MET A 1 -34.34 18.62 -15.29
CA MET A 1 -33.92 17.25 -15.70
C MET A 1 -32.45 17.14 -16.11
N ASN A 2 -31.68 18.23 -16.27
CA ASN A 2 -30.26 18.17 -16.67
C ASN A 2 -29.26 18.33 -15.49
N ASP A 3 -29.73 18.77 -14.32
CA ASP A 3 -28.87 19.04 -13.15
C ASP A 3 -28.50 17.76 -12.39
N ASP A 4 -29.45 16.87 -12.12
CA ASP A 4 -29.21 15.62 -11.35
C ASP A 4 -28.18 14.68 -12.01
N VAL A 5 -28.15 14.64 -13.36
CA VAL A 5 -27.19 13.82 -14.12
C VAL A 5 -25.79 14.42 -14.08
N ASN A 6 -25.71 15.74 -14.22
CA ASN A 6 -24.46 16.46 -14.07
C ASN A 6 -23.92 16.30 -12.64
N GLU A 7 -24.81 16.27 -11.66
CA GLU A 7 -24.49 16.05 -10.25
C GLU A 7 -23.92 14.65 -9.99
N PHE A 8 -24.51 13.57 -10.55
CA PHE A 8 -23.96 12.22 -10.42
C PHE A 8 -22.52 12.12 -10.94
N CYS A 9 -22.27 12.55 -12.17
CA CYS A 9 -20.93 12.45 -12.78
C CYS A 9 -19.93 13.36 -12.05
N ARG A 10 -20.35 14.53 -11.57
CA ARG A 10 -19.53 15.40 -10.72
C ARG A 10 -19.19 14.75 -9.38
N ALA A 11 -20.16 14.10 -8.74
CA ALA A 11 -19.96 13.37 -7.49
C ALA A 11 -18.97 12.22 -7.68
N LYS A 12 -19.13 11.44 -8.75
CA LYS A 12 -18.18 10.37 -9.14
C LYS A 12 -16.77 10.90 -9.34
N ILE A 13 -16.61 11.99 -10.12
CA ILE A 13 -15.31 12.65 -10.32
C ILE A 13 -14.71 13.14 -9.00
N ARG A 14 -15.54 13.68 -8.09
CA ARG A 14 -15.07 14.15 -6.78
C ARG A 14 -14.52 13.00 -5.93
N ILE A 15 -15.25 11.90 -5.86
CA ILE A 15 -14.82 10.70 -5.11
C ILE A 15 -13.50 10.16 -5.71
N LEU A 16 -13.41 10.06 -7.03
CA LEU A 16 -12.19 9.57 -7.69
C LEU A 16 -10.98 10.50 -7.45
N LYS A 17 -11.17 11.82 -7.43
CA LYS A 17 -10.10 12.76 -7.05
C LYS A 17 -9.65 12.59 -5.61
N GLU A 18 -10.59 12.40 -4.69
CA GLU A 18 -10.26 12.12 -3.29
C GLU A 18 -9.50 10.79 -3.17
N TYR A 19 -9.88 9.79 -3.96
CA TYR A 19 -9.18 8.51 -4.05
C TYR A 19 -7.75 8.69 -4.56
N VAL A 20 -7.53 9.46 -5.63
CA VAL A 20 -6.18 9.80 -6.13
C VAL A 20 -5.33 10.42 -5.02
N SER A 21 -5.87 11.40 -4.29
CA SER A 21 -5.14 12.04 -3.19
C SER A 21 -4.75 11.03 -2.10
N LYS A 22 -5.61 10.04 -1.80
CA LYS A 22 -5.28 8.96 -0.85
C LYS A 22 -4.26 7.97 -1.42
N SER A 23 -4.27 7.71 -2.73
CA SER A 23 -3.25 6.90 -3.39
C SER A 23 -1.88 7.58 -3.38
N GLU A 24 -1.81 8.91 -3.58
CA GLU A 24 -0.58 9.69 -3.46
C GLU A 24 -0.06 9.74 -2.02
N GLU A 25 -0.97 9.88 -1.04
CA GLU A 25 -0.65 9.80 0.39
C GLU A 25 -0.06 8.43 0.73
N LEU A 26 -0.69 7.35 0.26
CA LEU A 26 -0.20 5.98 0.45
C LEU A 26 1.21 5.80 -0.12
N LEU A 27 1.43 6.26 -1.36
CA LEU A 27 2.73 6.19 -2.03
C LEU A 27 3.81 6.93 -1.21
N SER A 28 3.47 8.08 -0.65
CA SER A 28 4.38 8.91 0.14
C SER A 28 4.66 8.33 1.53
N SER A 29 3.70 7.61 2.11
CA SER A 29 3.77 7.05 3.45
C SER A 29 4.24 5.59 3.50
N LEU A 30 4.75 5.02 2.40
CA LEU A 30 5.12 3.59 2.33
C LEU A 30 6.18 3.14 3.35
N LYS A 31 6.95 4.08 3.91
CA LYS A 31 7.95 3.81 4.96
C LYS A 31 7.36 3.91 6.37
N ASP A 32 6.22 4.56 6.51
CA ASP A 32 5.47 4.69 7.75
C ASP A 32 4.35 3.65 7.79
N TRP A 33 4.70 2.45 8.24
CA TRP A 33 3.78 1.31 8.26
C TRP A 33 2.57 1.52 9.16
N GLU A 34 2.65 2.41 10.16
CA GLU A 34 1.57 2.66 11.10
C GLU A 34 0.42 3.45 10.45
N SER A 35 0.72 4.36 9.52
CA SER A 35 -0.29 5.16 8.83
C SER A 35 -1.00 4.41 7.69
N ILE A 36 -0.39 3.36 7.14
CA ILE A 36 -0.89 2.64 5.96
C ILE A 36 -2.30 2.06 6.20
N ALA A 37 -2.54 1.45 7.35
CA ALA A 37 -3.83 0.83 7.65
C ALA A 37 -4.99 1.84 7.59
N GLY A 38 -4.81 3.03 8.17
CA GLY A 38 -5.82 4.08 8.14
C GLY A 38 -6.01 4.71 6.75
N ILE A 39 -4.98 4.73 5.91
CA ILE A 39 -5.10 5.20 4.52
C ILE A 39 -5.88 4.19 3.67
N LEU A 40 -5.62 2.89 3.85
CA LEU A 40 -6.35 1.82 3.17
C LEU A 40 -7.83 1.80 3.58
N GLU A 41 -8.14 1.97 4.87
CA GLU A 41 -9.53 2.07 5.35
C GLU A 41 -10.28 3.22 4.68
N LYS A 42 -9.66 4.40 4.58
CA LYS A 42 -10.25 5.55 3.86
C LYS A 42 -10.46 5.27 2.37
N ARG A 43 -9.55 4.54 1.71
CA ARG A 43 -9.71 4.11 0.31
C ARG A 43 -10.91 3.17 0.16
N ASP A 44 -11.06 2.21 1.06
CA ASP A 44 -12.21 1.29 1.07
C ASP A 44 -13.53 2.03 1.26
N ASP A 45 -13.58 3.00 2.16
CA ASP A 45 -14.77 3.83 2.36
C ASP A 45 -15.13 4.66 1.12
N LEU A 46 -14.14 5.14 0.37
CA LEU A 46 -14.38 5.82 -0.90
C LEU A 46 -14.91 4.87 -1.97
N ILE A 47 -14.44 3.62 -2.02
CA ILE A 47 -14.99 2.59 -2.92
C ILE A 47 -16.46 2.32 -2.56
N LYS A 48 -16.77 2.13 -1.27
CA LYS A 48 -18.16 1.94 -0.83
C LYS A 48 -19.05 3.13 -1.18
N LYS A 49 -18.56 4.37 -1.01
CA LYS A 49 -19.27 5.58 -1.43
C LYS A 49 -19.54 5.58 -2.94
N LEU A 50 -18.56 5.17 -3.75
CA LEU A 50 -18.69 5.06 -5.20
C LEU A 50 -19.74 4.02 -5.59
N GLN A 51 -19.71 2.84 -4.96
CA GLN A 51 -20.68 1.77 -5.19
C GLN A 51 -22.10 2.19 -4.81
N ASN A 52 -22.26 2.81 -3.63
CA ASN A 52 -23.57 3.31 -3.18
C ASN A 52 -24.12 4.38 -4.13
N LEU A 53 -23.25 5.27 -4.63
CA LEU A 53 -23.62 6.27 -5.62
C LEU A 53 -24.15 5.62 -6.91
N GLU A 54 -23.50 4.57 -7.39
CA GLU A 54 -23.91 3.81 -8.58
C GLU A 54 -25.25 3.08 -8.36
N ILE A 55 -25.40 2.37 -7.25
CA ILE A 55 -26.64 1.66 -6.89
C ILE A 55 -27.82 2.64 -6.81
N SER A 56 -27.66 3.75 -6.06
CA SER A 56 -28.70 4.77 -5.93
C SER A 56 -29.05 5.47 -7.24
N PHE A 57 -28.16 5.43 -8.24
CA PHE A 57 -28.41 5.97 -9.57
C PHE A 57 -29.14 4.96 -10.47
N GLU A 58 -28.77 3.67 -10.40
CA GLU A 58 -29.45 2.58 -11.09
C GLU A 58 -30.90 2.42 -10.64
N GLU A 59 -31.15 2.48 -9.32
CA GLU A 59 -32.49 2.41 -8.73
C GLU A 59 -33.44 3.51 -9.24
N LYS A 60 -32.89 4.66 -9.64
CA LYS A 60 -33.65 5.79 -10.19
C LYS A 60 -33.99 5.64 -11.66
N ASN A 61 -33.68 4.50 -12.30
CA ASN A 61 -33.96 4.20 -13.72
C ASN A 61 -33.57 5.34 -14.68
N SER A 62 -32.56 6.12 -14.30
CA SER A 62 -32.16 7.33 -15.00
C SER A 62 -31.22 6.95 -16.12
N GLN A 63 -31.78 6.59 -17.27
CA GLN A 63 -30.98 6.43 -18.49
C GLN A 63 -30.44 7.79 -18.93
N ASN A 64 -29.11 7.84 -19.07
CA ASN A 64 -28.28 8.83 -19.78
C ASN A 64 -27.63 9.92 -18.92
N LEU A 65 -26.39 10.33 -19.16
CA LEU A 65 -25.17 9.72 -19.73
C LEU A 65 -24.14 10.81 -19.44
N CYS A 66 -23.09 10.53 -18.65
CA CYS A 66 -22.04 11.53 -18.43
C CYS A 66 -21.59 12.12 -19.77
N SER A 67 -21.32 13.43 -19.80
CA SER A 67 -20.80 14.07 -21.00
C SER A 67 -19.50 13.37 -21.42
N GLN A 68 -19.17 13.43 -22.71
CA GLN A 68 -17.95 12.79 -23.20
C GLN A 68 -16.70 13.29 -22.48
N GLU A 69 -16.67 14.57 -22.10
CA GLU A 69 -15.60 15.15 -21.28
C GLU A 69 -15.56 14.55 -19.86
N GLN A 70 -16.72 14.39 -19.22
CA GLN A 70 -16.81 13.77 -17.89
C GLN A 70 -16.37 12.30 -17.92
N LYS A 71 -16.77 11.55 -18.94
CA LYS A 71 -16.33 10.16 -19.14
C LYS A 71 -14.82 10.08 -19.30
N LYS A 72 -14.26 10.89 -20.19
CA LYS A 72 -12.80 10.95 -20.40
C LYS A 72 -12.08 11.28 -19.09
N LYS A 73 -12.59 12.24 -18.32
CA LYS A 73 -12.02 12.60 -17.02
C LYS A 73 -12.09 11.48 -15.99
N ILE A 74 -13.19 10.71 -15.96
CA ILE A 74 -13.32 9.53 -15.12
C ILE A 74 -12.29 8.47 -15.54
N ASP A 75 -12.17 8.19 -16.84
CA ASP A 75 -11.22 7.22 -17.37
C ASP A 75 -9.77 7.62 -17.07
N ASP A 76 -9.43 8.90 -17.26
CA ASP A 76 -8.11 9.45 -16.95
C ASP A 76 -7.78 9.31 -15.45
N LEU A 77 -8.76 9.56 -14.57
CA LEU A 77 -8.59 9.38 -13.12
C LEU A 77 -8.41 7.90 -12.74
N ILE A 78 -9.19 6.99 -13.31
CA ILE A 78 -9.06 5.54 -13.06
C ILE A 78 -7.70 5.04 -13.53
N LYS A 79 -7.25 5.51 -14.70
CA LYS A 79 -5.93 5.17 -15.22
C LYS A 79 -4.83 5.66 -14.29
N LEU A 80 -4.89 6.91 -13.84
CA LEU A 80 -3.93 7.48 -12.88
C LEU A 80 -3.89 6.68 -11.57
N ILE A 81 -5.06 6.33 -11.01
CA ILE A 81 -5.14 5.48 -9.80
C ILE A 81 -4.42 4.15 -10.03
N SER A 82 -4.69 3.51 -11.16
CA SER A 82 -4.09 2.21 -11.51
C SER A 82 -2.57 2.29 -11.66
N GLU A 83 -2.06 3.38 -12.26
CA GLU A 83 -0.63 3.62 -12.41
C GLU A 83 0.04 3.84 -11.05
N ILE A 84 -0.56 4.66 -10.16
CA ILE A 84 -0.06 4.87 -8.81
C ILE A 84 -0.04 3.57 -8.02
N ASP A 85 -1.11 2.77 -8.10
CA ASP A 85 -1.19 1.49 -7.39
C ASP A 85 -0.12 0.49 -7.86
N GLN A 86 0.20 0.48 -9.17
CA GLN A 86 1.31 -0.32 -9.68
C GLN A 86 2.65 0.12 -9.09
N ASP A 87 2.87 1.43 -8.96
CA ASP A 87 4.11 1.95 -8.38
C ASP A 87 4.21 1.69 -6.88
N VAL A 88 3.09 1.78 -6.16
CA VAL A 88 2.99 1.36 -4.75
C VAL A 88 3.39 -0.11 -4.60
N ILE A 89 2.84 -0.99 -5.43
CA ILE A 89 3.14 -2.43 -5.39
C ILE A 89 4.64 -2.67 -5.64
N LYS A 90 5.24 -2.02 -6.63
CA LYS A 90 6.69 -2.15 -6.91
C LYS A 90 7.52 -1.75 -5.70
N GLN A 91 7.21 -0.61 -5.08
CA GLN A 91 7.95 -0.14 -3.90
C GLN A 91 7.81 -1.09 -2.70
N ILE A 92 6.60 -1.63 -2.45
CA ILE A 92 6.40 -2.64 -1.40
C ILE A 92 7.28 -3.87 -1.68
N GLN A 93 7.32 -4.36 -2.92
CA GLN A 93 8.15 -5.51 -3.28
C GLN A 93 9.65 -5.23 -3.09
N GLU A 94 10.11 -4.03 -3.42
CA GLU A 94 11.49 -3.61 -3.20
C GLU A 94 11.85 -3.57 -1.71
N GLU A 95 10.98 -2.99 -0.87
CA GLU A 95 11.19 -2.93 0.58
C GLU A 95 11.15 -4.30 1.23
N GLN A 96 10.28 -5.21 0.79
CA GLN A 96 10.28 -6.61 1.21
C GLN A 96 11.61 -7.31 0.87
N LYS A 97 12.13 -7.08 -0.35
CA LYS A 97 13.42 -7.65 -0.77
C LYS A 97 14.58 -7.11 0.07
N LYS A 98 14.63 -5.80 0.33
CA LYS A 98 15.65 -5.17 1.20
C LYS A 98 15.58 -5.73 2.61
N THR A 99 14.39 -5.82 3.19
CA THR A 99 14.17 -6.38 4.54
C THR A 99 14.66 -7.83 4.62
N MET A 100 14.33 -8.66 3.63
CA MET A 100 14.78 -10.06 3.60
C MET A 100 16.30 -10.19 3.49
N GLN A 101 16.95 -9.33 2.68
CA GLN A 101 18.41 -9.30 2.58
C GLN A 101 19.05 -8.86 3.90
N GLY A 102 18.51 -7.83 4.55
CA GLY A 102 18.94 -7.37 5.87
C GLY A 102 18.84 -8.48 6.93
N LEU A 103 17.74 -9.23 6.95
CA LEU A 103 17.56 -10.38 7.85
C LEU A 103 18.60 -11.49 7.60
N LYS A 104 18.92 -11.81 6.34
CA LYS A 104 19.95 -12.79 5.99
C LYS A 104 21.35 -12.36 6.46
N ILE A 105 21.68 -11.08 6.28
CA ILE A 105 22.96 -10.51 6.75
C ILE A 105 23.00 -10.56 8.27
N ASN A 106 21.95 -10.10 8.96
CA ASN A 106 21.86 -10.12 10.42
C ASN A 106 22.02 -11.54 10.97
N HIS A 107 21.31 -12.52 10.40
CA HIS A 107 21.43 -13.92 10.79
C HIS A 107 22.86 -14.47 10.59
N THR A 108 23.52 -14.09 9.49
CA THR A 108 24.94 -14.44 9.26
C THR A 108 25.85 -13.80 10.30
N ASN A 109 25.65 -12.51 10.61
CA ASN A 109 26.42 -11.79 11.62
C ASN A 109 26.22 -12.38 13.02
N GLN A 110 25.00 -12.76 13.37
CA GLN A 110 24.70 -13.47 14.62
C GLN A 110 25.42 -14.81 14.69
N LYS A 111 25.44 -15.58 13.59
CA LYS A 111 26.23 -16.82 13.52
C LYS A 111 27.71 -16.55 13.77
N ILE A 112 28.30 -15.56 13.09
CA ILE A 112 29.72 -15.19 13.27
C ILE A 112 30.00 -14.74 14.72
N ALA A 113 29.14 -13.90 15.29
CA ALA A 113 29.26 -13.47 16.69
C ALA A 113 29.19 -14.66 17.65
N ASN A 114 28.30 -15.63 17.40
CA ASN A 114 28.19 -16.86 18.17
C ASN A 114 29.38 -17.81 17.98
N TYR A 115 30.09 -17.76 16.84
CA TYR A 115 31.38 -18.45 16.70
C TYR A 115 32.48 -17.77 17.53
N GLY A 116 32.48 -16.43 17.61
CA GLY A 116 33.44 -15.65 18.40
C GLY A 116 33.27 -15.81 19.93
N THR A 117 32.07 -16.13 20.41
CA THR A 117 31.83 -16.47 21.82
C THR A 117 32.14 -17.93 22.16
N ASN A 118 32.02 -18.86 21.20
CA ASN A 118 32.38 -20.27 21.38
C ASN A 118 33.89 -20.56 21.28
N THR A 119 34.70 -19.61 20.82
CA THR A 119 36.18 -19.71 20.79
C THR A 119 36.87 -19.15 22.02
N ILE A 120 36.13 -18.74 23.06
CA ILE A 120 36.70 -18.62 24.41
C ILE A 120 36.92 -20.06 24.91
N GLN A 121 38.01 -20.64 24.43
CA GLN A 121 38.57 -21.89 24.93
C GLN A 121 38.83 -21.70 26.42
N ASN A 122 38.00 -22.35 27.25
CA ASN A 122 38.44 -22.73 28.59
C ASN A 122 39.61 -23.70 28.41
N TYR A 123 40.83 -23.15 28.32
CA TYR A 123 42.06 -23.91 28.53
C TYR A 123 42.10 -24.33 29.99
N GLY A 124 41.35 -25.40 30.29
CA GLY A 124 41.46 -26.17 31.51
C GLY A 124 42.82 -26.85 31.52
N THR A 125 43.74 -26.21 32.21
CA THR A 125 44.98 -26.71 32.80
C THR A 125 45.12 -28.24 32.83
N PHE A 126 45.75 -28.83 31.82
CA PHE A 126 46.43 -30.12 31.98
C PHE A 126 47.70 -29.87 32.81
N MET A 127 47.56 -29.76 34.13
CA MET A 127 48.66 -29.87 35.08
C MET A 127 48.48 -31.18 35.84
N ASP A 128 49.22 -32.18 35.37
CA ASP A 128 50.09 -33.04 36.17
C ASP A 128 49.63 -33.39 37.60
N VAL A 129 49.11 -34.60 37.82
CA VAL A 129 49.31 -35.32 39.09
C VAL A 129 49.55 -36.80 38.78
N LYS A 130 50.83 -37.18 38.75
CA LYS A 130 51.24 -38.56 39.06
C LYS A 130 51.00 -38.84 40.54
N LYS A 131 50.31 -39.95 40.83
CA LYS A 131 50.55 -40.75 42.03
C LYS A 131 50.21 -42.21 41.77
#